data_AF-A0A4Z0RB52-F1
#
_entry.id   AF-A0A4Z0RB52-F1
#
_cell.length_a   1.000
_cell.length_b   1.000
_cell.length_c   1.000
_cell.angle_alpha   90.00
_cell.angle_beta   90.00
_cell.angle_gamma   90.00
#
_symmetry.space_group_name_H-M   'P 1'
#
loop_
_entity.id
_entity.type
_entity.pdbx_description
1 polymer ?
#
loop_
_entity_poly.entity_id
_entity_poly.type
_entity_poly.pdbx_seq_one_letter_code
_entity_poly.pdbx_strand_id
1 'polypeptide(L)' 'MEDLSILREEDLIRRLLTLTEELEELEEEKSYVLRQTGLHVSGGVVKKYESQTISLSESIADLKGELERRK' A
#
# COMPACT_ATOMS: atom_id res chain seq x y z
N MET A 1 12.41 5.33 7.54
CA MET A 1 12.19 5.22 6.09
C MET A 1 13.52 4.82 5.49
N GLU A 2 13.51 3.81 4.63
CA GLU A 2 14.68 3.40 3.85
C GLU A 2 15.03 4.53 2.88
N ASP A 3 16.32 4.79 2.65
CA ASP A 3 16.72 5.82 1.70
C ASP A 3 16.50 5.30 0.28
N LEU A 4 15.54 5.89 -0.46
CA LEU A 4 15.20 5.45 -1.81
C LEU A 4 16.25 5.88 -2.83
N SER A 5 17.06 6.91 -2.52
CA SER A 5 18.05 7.46 -3.45
C SER A 5 19.20 6.48 -3.74
N ILE A 6 19.50 5.57 -2.82
CA ILE A 6 20.58 4.58 -2.95
C ILE A 6 20.15 3.32 -3.72
N LEU A 7 18.84 3.13 -3.95
CA LEU A 7 18.32 1.97 -4.68
C LEU A 7 18.49 2.15 -6.18
N ARG A 8 18.74 1.05 -6.90
CA ARG A 8 18.72 1.06 -8.37
C ARG A 8 17.29 1.20 -8.86
N GLU A 9 17.13 1.77 -10.06
CA GLU A 9 15.82 1.95 -10.68
C GLU A 9 15.03 0.63 -10.80
N GLU A 10 15.68 -0.46 -11.19
CA GLU A 10 15.06 -1.80 -11.27
C GLU A 10 14.53 -2.27 -9.92
N ASP A 11 15.26 -2.00 -8.84
CA ASP A 11 14.87 -2.39 -7.48
C ASP A 11 13.69 -1.52 -6.98
N LEU A 12 13.66 -0.23 -7.35
CA LEU A 12 12.51 0.66 -7.10
C LEU A 12 11.26 0.21 -7.85
N ILE A 13 11.38 -0.17 -9.13
CA ILE A 13 10.26 -0.67 -9.95
C ILE A 13 9.72 -1.98 -9.37
N ARG A 14 10.59 -2.92 -9.02
CA ARG A 14 10.19 -4.19 -8.39
C ARG A 14 9.43 -3.94 -7.10
N ARG A 15 9.96 -3.07 -6.24
CA ARG A 15 9.32 -2.73 -4.98
C ARG A 15 7.98 -2.02 -5.19
N LEU A 16 7.90 -1.14 -6.18
CA LEU A 16 6.65 -0.47 -6.55
C LEU A 16 5.59 -1.48 -7.00
N LEU A 17 5.96 -2.47 -7.81
CA LEU A 17 5.07 -3.56 -8.21
C LEU A 17 4.58 -4.34 -6.99
N THR A 18 5.49 -4.81 -6.14
CA THR A 18 5.15 -5.57 -4.93
C THR A 18 4.20 -4.79 -4.02
N LEU A 19 4.48 -3.52 -3.72
CA LEU A 19 3.60 -2.72 -2.85
C LEU A 19 2.24 -2.45 -3.50
N THR A 20 2.18 -2.35 -4.83
CA THR A 20 0.92 -2.18 -5.56
C THR A 20 0.08 -3.46 -5.48
N GLU A 21 0.69 -4.63 -5.65
CA GLU A 21 0.04 -5.93 -5.48
C GLU A 21 -0.46 -6.10 -4.03
N GLU A 22 0.37 -5.78 -3.03
CA GLU A 22 -0.02 -5.82 -1.61
C GLU A 22 -1.19 -4.88 -1.29
N LEU A 23 -1.22 -3.69 -1.91
CA LEU A 23 -2.34 -2.76 -1.74
C LEU A 23 -3.64 -3.32 -2.34
N GLU A 24 -3.57 -3.91 -3.52
CA GLU A 24 -4.72 -4.54 -4.19
C GLU A 24 -5.28 -5.71 -3.35
N GLU A 25 -4.40 -6.60 -2.88
CA GLU A 25 -4.79 -7.69 -1.98
C GLU A 25 -5.45 -7.19 -0.69
N LEU A 26 -4.90 -6.13 -0.09
CA LEU A 26 -5.46 -5.52 1.12
C LEU A 26 -6.85 -4.90 0.87
N GLU A 27 -7.04 -4.24 -0.28
CA GLU A 27 -8.33 -3.68 -0.67
C GLU A 27 -9.38 -4.77 -0.94
N GLU A 28 -8.97 -5.88 -1.57
CA GLU A 28 -9.82 -7.06 -1.74
C GLU A 28 -10.21 -7.68 -0.40
N GLU A 29 -9.25 -7.90 0.51
CA GLU A 29 -9.50 -8.43 1.85
C GLU A 29 -10.47 -7.51 2.62
N LYS A 30 -10.21 -6.19 2.63
CA LYS A 30 -11.09 -5.20 3.24
C LYS A 30 -12.50 -5.28 2.67
N SER A 31 -12.64 -5.32 1.34
CA SER A 31 -13.92 -5.42 0.65
C SER A 31 -14.66 -6.70 1.02
N TYR A 32 -13.96 -7.83 1.03
CA TYR A 32 -14.49 -9.13 1.44
C TYR A 32 -14.99 -9.09 2.88
N VAL A 33 -14.15 -8.65 3.83
CA VAL A 33 -14.48 -8.58 5.26
C VAL A 33 -15.67 -7.65 5.51
N LEU A 34 -15.72 -6.49 4.86
CA LEU A 34 -16.84 -5.55 5.01
C LEU A 34 -18.14 -6.07 4.37
N ARG A 35 -18.06 -6.85 3.28
CA ARG A 35 -19.23 -7.44 2.60
C ARG A 35 -19.77 -8.66 3.33
N GLN A 36 -18.90 -9.51 3.86
CA GLN A 36 -19.30 -10.81 4.43
C GLN A 36 -20.04 -10.67 5.76
N THR A 37 -19.84 -9.55 6.47
CA THR A 37 -20.33 -9.47 7.83
C THR A 37 -21.82 -9.14 7.90
N GLY A 38 -22.38 -8.20 7.13
CA GLY A 38 -23.71 -7.65 7.47
C GLY A 38 -23.81 -7.17 8.94
N LEU A 39 -22.67 -7.12 9.63
CA LEU A 39 -22.43 -7.03 11.06
C LEU A 39 -21.51 -5.83 11.19
N HIS A 40 -21.79 -4.96 12.14
CA HIS A 40 -20.92 -3.85 12.51
C HIS A 40 -19.47 -4.35 12.65
N VAL A 41 -18.65 -4.13 11.62
CA VAL A 41 -17.22 -4.43 11.69
C VAL A 41 -16.68 -3.52 12.76
N SER A 42 -16.02 -4.09 13.77
CA SER A 42 -15.54 -3.29 14.90
C SER A 42 -14.69 -2.13 14.37
N GLY A 43 -14.88 -0.93 14.93
CA GLY A 43 -14.15 0.25 14.47
C GLY A 43 -12.63 0.09 14.52
N GLY A 44 -12.12 -0.81 15.38
CA GLY A 44 -10.70 -1.17 15.42
C GLY A 44 -10.22 -1.90 14.15
N VAL A 45 -11.03 -2.79 13.59
CA VAL A 45 -10.71 -3.50 12.33
C VAL A 45 -10.75 -2.52 11.16
N VAL A 46 -11.74 -1.62 11.11
CA VAL A 46 -11.81 -0.56 10.09
C VAL A 46 -10.56 0.32 10.13
N LYS A 47 -10.21 0.82 11.33
CA LYS A 47 -9.01 1.64 11.53
C LYS A 47 -7.71 0.92 11.16
N LYS A 48 -7.64 -0.40 11.40
CA LYS A 48 -6.49 -1.21 11.01
C LYS A 48 -6.32 -1.19 9.49
N TYR A 49 -7.38 -1.51 8.73
CA TYR A 49 -7.33 -1.47 7.28
C TYR A 49 -7.01 -0.06 6.76
N GLU A 50 -7.65 0.98 7.30
CA GLU A 50 -7.34 2.37 6.92
C GLU A 50 -5.87 2.72 7.14
N SER A 51 -5.31 2.38 8.30
CA SER A 51 -3.90 2.65 8.60
C SER A 51 -2.95 1.89 7.67
N GLN A 52 -3.27 0.64 7.33
CA GLN A 52 -2.46 -0.16 6.41
C GLN A 52 -2.54 0.37 4.98
N THR A 53 -3.74 0.71 4.50
CA THR A 53 -3.97 1.32 3.18
C THR A 53 -3.21 2.65 3.06
N ILE A 54 -3.27 3.51 4.07
CA ILE A 54 -2.56 4.80 4.08
C ILE A 54 -1.05 4.56 4.01
N SER A 55 -0.51 3.69 4.86
CA SER A 55 0.94 3.41 4.90
C SER A 55 1.47 2.85 3.57
N LEU A 56 0.73 1.94 2.93
CA LEU A 56 1.08 1.39 1.62
C LEU A 56 0.99 2.47 0.53
N SER A 57 -0.08 3.27 0.55
CA SER A 57 -0.28 4.36 -0.43
C SER A 57 0.82 5.41 -0.35
N GLU A 58 1.22 5.80 0.86
CA GLU A 58 2.34 6.74 1.09
C GLU A 58 3.66 6.15 0.55
N SER A 59 3.94 4.88 0.86
CA SER A 59 5.16 4.22 0.37
C SER A 59 5.20 4.11 -1.16
N ILE A 60 4.06 3.83 -1.80
CA ILE A 60 3.91 3.82 -3.26
C ILE A 60 4.13 5.22 -3.83
N ALA A 61 3.57 6.25 -3.20
CA ALA A 61 3.72 7.63 -3.65
C ALA A 61 5.18 8.08 -3.58
N ASP A 62 5.90 7.74 -2.52
CA ASP A 62 7.33 8.04 -2.38
C ASP A 62 8.17 7.34 -3.47
N LEU A 63 7.90 6.06 -3.75
CA LEU A 63 8.56 5.32 -4.82
C LEU A 63 8.29 5.92 -6.20
N LYS A 64 7.03 6.28 -6.49
CA LYS A 64 6.67 6.95 -7.75
C LYS A 64 7.35 8.30 -7.88
N GLY A 65 7.36 9.10 -6.81
CA GLY A 65 8.01 10.40 -6.79
C GLY A 65 9.52 10.31 -7.02
N GLU A 66 10.19 9.31 -6.44
CA GLU A 66 11.61 9.06 -6.67
C GLU A 66 11.87 8.62 -8.13
N LEU A 67 11.05 7.74 -8.69
CA LEU A 67 11.16 7.33 -10.10
C LEU A 67 10.92 8.50 -11.06
N GLU A 68 9.96 9.38 -10.75
CA GLU A 68 9.70 10.59 -11.55
C GLU A 68 10.85 11.59 -11.49
N ARG A 69 11.55 11.72 -10.35
CA ARG A 69 12.74 12.60 -10.22
C ARG A 69 13.93 12.12 -11.03
N ARG A 70 13.96 10.83 -11.40
CA ARG A 70 15.05 10.22 -12.19
C ARG A 70 14.82 10.30 -13.71
N LYS A 71 13.61 10.63 -14.16
CA LYS A 71 13.29 10.92 -15.57
C LYS A 71 13.85 12.26 -16.01
#